data_AF-A0A4Q9AYD3-F1
#
_entry.id   AF-A0A4Q9AYD3-F1
#
_cell.length_a   1.000
_cell.length_b   1.000
_cell.length_c   1.000
_cell.angle_alpha   90.00
_cell.angle_beta   90.00
_cell.angle_gamma   90.00
#
_symmetry.space_group_name_H-M   'P 1'
#
loop_
_entity.id
_entity.type
_entity.pdbx_description
1 polymer ?
#
loop_
_entity_poly.entity_id
_entity_poly.type
_entity_poly.pdbx_seq_one_letter_code
_entity_poly.pdbx_strand_id
1 'polypeptide(L)'
;MKAPEVVRQGESTRVVTKTAAELFQEGLDEDGKYAGGKWGGLYLRAPDIYFHVLEKAGDKLVRLSEVAEVRRGFTTGANDFFYLEVLPYRPVCPLCGRVHEEALVEEEEAVYWRRGERLPSGVLVAVRSEVGWEGYLEADVLLPLAKAIEELDGLPGYRLFLPATLTPHAEVYVAHGEKASLHERPTLKGRTEWWRLSPQRAPSVVLPAGVDKRYVFAFNKRGYLIDKRLYGVYPKEGVSEERLFAALDSDFFKLHMEISVRKGLGGGLADFTVYEYAMGLLPKPELLGEGGGWAEALGLSKREEEGVRAALEALITERVKTARSLAARR
;
A
#
# COMPACT_ATOMS: atom_id res chain seq x y z
N MET A 1 23.77 5.01 -13.13
CA MET A 1 24.85 4.36 -12.35
C MET A 1 25.49 3.33 -13.25
N LYS A 2 26.83 3.31 -13.39
CA LYS A 2 27.52 2.30 -14.21
C LYS A 2 27.49 0.93 -13.54
N ALA A 3 27.37 -0.13 -14.35
CA ALA A 3 27.52 -1.50 -13.91
C ALA A 3 28.87 -1.67 -13.20
N PRO A 4 28.90 -2.35 -12.06
CA PRO A 4 30.13 -2.51 -11.33
C PRO A 4 30.95 -3.63 -12.00
N GLU A 5 32.27 -3.49 -12.00
CA GLU A 5 33.14 -4.47 -12.65
C GLU A 5 33.09 -5.80 -11.88
N VAL A 6 32.67 -6.86 -12.58
CA VAL A 6 32.59 -8.21 -12.02
C VAL A 6 33.93 -8.91 -12.24
N VAL A 7 34.72 -8.98 -11.16
CA VAL A 7 36.07 -9.58 -11.18
C VAL A 7 36.01 -11.11 -11.19
N ARG A 8 34.95 -11.68 -10.61
CA ARG A 8 34.73 -13.14 -10.60
C ARG A 8 33.25 -13.48 -10.42
N GLN A 9 32.78 -14.45 -11.21
CA GLN A 9 31.45 -15.03 -11.07
C GLN A 9 31.53 -16.55 -11.18
N GLY A 10 31.03 -17.26 -10.17
CA GLY A 10 30.83 -18.71 -10.16
C GLY A 10 29.42 -19.05 -9.70
N GLU A 11 29.09 -20.34 -9.57
CA GLU A 11 27.73 -20.80 -9.19
C GLU A 11 27.22 -20.21 -7.86
N SER A 12 28.12 -19.92 -6.91
CA SER A 12 27.77 -19.43 -5.56
C SER A 12 28.51 -18.16 -5.13
N THR A 13 29.37 -17.60 -5.99
CA THR A 13 30.25 -16.47 -5.61
C THR A 13 30.25 -15.40 -6.69
N ARG A 14 29.94 -14.16 -6.29
CA ARG A 14 30.07 -12.96 -7.13
C ARG A 14 31.02 -11.98 -6.43
N VAL A 15 32.06 -11.54 -7.14
CA VAL A 15 33.04 -10.56 -6.65
C VAL A 15 32.98 -9.33 -7.55
N VAL A 16 32.79 -8.18 -6.94
CA VAL A 16 32.57 -6.90 -7.61
C VAL A 16 33.49 -5.83 -7.03
N THR A 17 34.08 -4.98 -7.88
CA THR A 17 34.94 -3.87 -7.48
C THR A 17 34.20 -2.53 -7.46
N LYS A 18 34.36 -1.79 -6.35
CA LYS A 18 33.83 -0.42 -6.14
C LYS A 18 34.82 0.40 -5.32
N THR A 19 34.90 1.69 -5.60
CA THR A 19 35.74 2.60 -4.81
C THR A 19 35.03 3.04 -3.52
N ALA A 20 35.79 3.32 -2.47
CA ALA A 20 35.23 3.82 -1.21
C ALA A 20 34.49 5.16 -1.39
N ALA A 21 34.95 6.01 -2.32
CA ALA A 21 34.32 7.29 -2.63
C ALA A 21 32.93 7.11 -3.24
N GLU A 22 32.77 6.19 -4.21
CA GLU A 22 31.46 5.88 -4.80
C GLU A 22 30.49 5.34 -3.75
N LEU A 23 30.94 4.38 -2.94
CA LEU A 23 30.12 3.79 -1.88
C LEU A 23 29.69 4.81 -0.83
N PHE A 24 30.56 5.76 -0.48
CA PHE A 24 30.25 6.82 0.45
C PHE A 24 29.18 7.76 -0.11
N GLN A 25 29.33 8.21 -1.36
CA GLN A 25 28.37 9.08 -2.03
C GLN A 25 26.99 8.42 -2.17
N GLU A 26 26.93 7.11 -2.44
CA GLU A 26 25.68 6.35 -2.52
C GLU A 26 24.92 6.24 -1.20
N GLY A 27 25.63 6.37 -0.07
CA GLY A 27 25.02 6.31 1.26
C GLY A 27 24.59 7.65 1.82
N LEU A 28 24.78 8.76 1.09
CA LEU A 28 24.35 10.09 1.51
C LEU A 28 22.86 10.31 1.25
N ASP A 29 22.17 10.98 2.18
CA ASP A 29 20.82 11.50 2.00
C ASP A 29 20.82 12.87 1.31
N GLU A 30 19.62 13.45 1.14
CA GLU A 30 19.43 14.76 0.51
C GLU A 30 20.10 15.91 1.28
N ASP A 31 20.35 15.73 2.58
CA ASP A 31 21.04 16.68 3.46
C ASP A 31 22.57 16.45 3.49
N GLY A 32 23.08 15.51 2.70
CA GLY A 32 24.49 15.14 2.67
C GLY A 32 24.97 14.37 3.90
N LYS A 33 24.05 13.81 4.71
CA LYS A 33 24.37 12.94 5.84
C LYS A 33 24.37 11.49 5.41
N TYR A 34 25.27 10.69 5.98
CA TYR A 34 25.33 9.27 5.67
C TYR A 34 24.15 8.52 6.33
N ALA A 35 23.17 8.15 5.51
CA ALA A 35 22.00 7.35 5.88
C ALA A 35 22.18 5.84 5.63
N GLY A 36 23.27 5.45 4.96
CA GLY A 36 23.66 4.07 4.70
C GLY A 36 23.26 3.54 3.33
N GLY A 37 24.12 2.71 2.74
CA GLY A 37 23.90 2.12 1.40
C GLY A 37 23.33 0.70 1.44
N LYS A 38 22.53 0.35 0.41
CA LYS A 38 21.97 -1.01 0.22
C LYS A 38 22.95 -1.94 -0.51
N TRP A 39 24.24 -1.90 -0.16
CA TRP A 39 25.32 -2.58 -0.90
C TRP A 39 25.12 -4.10 -1.03
N GLY A 40 24.63 -4.76 0.02
CA GLY A 40 24.35 -6.21 -0.04
C GLY A 40 23.21 -6.59 -1.00
N GLY A 41 22.26 -5.69 -1.22
CA GLY A 41 21.28 -5.84 -2.30
C GLY A 41 21.90 -5.55 -3.65
N LEU A 42 22.45 -4.35 -3.77
CA LEU A 42 22.90 -3.78 -5.04
C LEU A 42 24.10 -4.53 -5.64
N TYR A 43 25.15 -4.82 -4.87
CA TYR A 43 26.40 -5.36 -5.42
C TYR A 43 26.54 -6.87 -5.31
N LEU A 44 25.83 -7.50 -4.38
CA LEU A 44 25.92 -8.95 -4.17
C LEU A 44 24.76 -9.71 -4.82
N ARG A 45 23.56 -9.12 -4.90
CA ARG A 45 22.34 -9.81 -5.37
C ARG A 45 21.80 -9.30 -6.68
N ALA A 46 22.05 -8.04 -7.05
CA ALA A 46 21.47 -7.49 -8.28
C ALA A 46 21.99 -8.28 -9.50
N PRO A 47 21.10 -8.70 -10.40
CA PRO A 47 21.45 -9.39 -11.63
C PRO A 47 22.09 -8.40 -12.62
N ASP A 48 22.90 -8.88 -13.58
CA ASP A 48 23.59 -7.99 -14.53
C ASP A 48 22.61 -7.18 -15.39
N ILE A 49 21.45 -7.76 -15.71
CA ILE A 49 20.38 -7.09 -16.42
C ILE A 49 19.90 -5.83 -15.68
N TYR A 50 19.94 -5.80 -14.35
CA TYR A 50 19.55 -4.62 -13.58
C TYR A 50 20.47 -3.44 -13.88
N PHE A 51 21.79 -3.65 -13.89
CA PHE A 51 22.75 -2.61 -14.20
C PHE A 51 22.70 -2.20 -15.67
N HIS A 52 22.50 -3.15 -16.58
CA HIS A 52 22.29 -2.88 -17.99
C HIS A 52 21.10 -1.96 -18.23
N VAL A 53 19.98 -2.19 -17.52
CA VAL A 53 18.83 -1.28 -17.55
C VAL A 53 19.20 0.09 -16.99
N LEU A 54 19.91 0.18 -15.87
CA LEU A 54 20.34 1.48 -15.30
C LEU A 54 21.23 2.28 -16.28
N GLU A 55 22.06 1.62 -17.07
CA GLU A 55 22.91 2.27 -18.06
C GLU A 55 22.10 2.75 -19.27
N LYS A 56 21.26 1.88 -19.84
CA LYS A 56 20.40 2.24 -20.98
C LYS A 56 19.35 3.30 -20.65
N ALA A 57 18.78 3.22 -19.45
CA ALA A 57 17.76 4.14 -19.00
C ALA A 57 18.31 5.56 -18.84
N GLY A 58 19.59 5.74 -18.49
CA GLY A 58 20.19 7.06 -18.33
C GLY A 58 19.42 7.92 -17.32
N ASP A 59 18.85 9.03 -17.79
CA ASP A 59 18.07 10.00 -17.02
C ASP A 59 16.55 9.69 -16.99
N LYS A 60 16.12 8.53 -17.48
CA LYS A 60 14.70 8.15 -17.61
C LYS A 60 14.10 7.50 -16.35
N LEU A 61 14.89 7.37 -15.29
CA LEU A 61 14.46 6.85 -14.00
C LEU A 61 14.35 7.98 -12.98
N VAL A 62 13.47 7.80 -12.01
CA VAL A 62 13.20 8.75 -10.93
C VAL A 62 12.92 7.99 -9.63
N ARG A 63 13.15 8.59 -8.46
CA ARG A 63 12.71 8.01 -7.18
C ARG A 63 11.22 8.24 -6.97
N LEU A 64 10.54 7.32 -6.31
CA LEU A 64 9.12 7.48 -6.02
C LEU A 64 8.83 8.75 -5.21
N SER A 65 9.68 9.10 -4.25
CA SER A 65 9.57 10.33 -3.45
C SER A 65 9.62 11.62 -4.27
N GLU A 66 10.23 11.60 -5.45
CA GLU A 66 10.33 12.77 -6.32
C GLU A 66 9.01 13.03 -7.06
N VAL A 67 8.21 11.99 -7.34
CA VAL A 67 6.95 12.08 -8.11
C VAL A 67 5.68 11.82 -7.29
N ALA A 68 5.81 11.25 -6.09
CA ALA A 68 4.69 10.93 -5.22
C ALA A 68 5.08 10.92 -3.74
N GLU A 69 4.11 11.13 -2.87
CA GLU A 69 4.26 10.90 -1.44
C GLU A 69 3.77 9.48 -1.10
N VAL A 70 4.55 8.74 -0.31
CA VAL A 70 4.15 7.44 0.23
C VAL A 70 3.78 7.60 1.69
N ARG A 71 2.58 7.15 2.07
CA ARG A 71 2.15 7.15 3.48
C ARG A 71 1.72 5.76 3.90
N ARG A 72 1.93 5.46 5.18
CA ARG A 72 1.36 4.25 5.78
C ARG A 72 -0.14 4.40 5.97
N GLY A 73 -0.90 3.32 5.80
CA GLY A 73 -2.31 3.25 6.16
C GLY A 73 -2.54 3.59 7.63
N PHE A 74 -3.72 4.11 7.93
CA PHE A 74 -3.96 4.72 9.23
C PHE A 74 -4.23 3.67 10.31
N THR A 75 -4.09 4.09 11.57
CA THR A 75 -4.45 3.27 12.75
C THR A 75 -5.51 3.99 13.55
N THR A 76 -6.62 3.31 13.83
CA THR A 76 -7.74 3.89 14.60
C THR A 76 -7.44 3.97 16.09
N GLY A 77 -6.64 3.04 16.62
CA GLY A 77 -6.47 2.82 18.06
C GLY A 77 -7.59 2.02 18.73
N ALA A 78 -8.70 1.73 18.02
CA ALA A 78 -9.86 0.96 18.49
C ALA A 78 -10.67 0.41 17.29
N ASN A 79 -10.10 -0.56 16.57
CA ASN A 79 -10.72 -1.08 15.34
C ASN A 79 -12.14 -1.63 15.59
N ASP A 80 -12.39 -2.20 16.75
CA ASP A 80 -13.67 -2.74 17.19
C ASP A 80 -14.80 -1.69 17.28
N PHE A 81 -14.45 -0.41 17.37
CA PHE A 81 -15.37 0.72 17.26
C PHE A 81 -15.37 1.31 15.84
N PHE A 82 -14.19 1.56 15.29
CA PHE A 82 -14.09 2.33 14.05
C PHE A 82 -14.42 1.51 12.80
N TYR A 83 -14.28 0.19 12.83
CA TYR A 83 -14.56 -0.68 11.69
C TYR A 83 -15.96 -1.26 11.84
N LEU A 84 -16.79 -0.99 10.85
CA LEU A 84 -18.19 -1.38 10.83
C LEU A 84 -18.45 -2.34 9.70
N GLU A 85 -19.18 -3.40 10.00
CA GLU A 85 -19.70 -4.33 9.00
C GLU A 85 -21.15 -3.97 8.71
N VAL A 86 -21.58 -4.16 7.46
CA VAL A 86 -22.97 -3.87 7.07
C VAL A 86 -23.81 -5.11 7.30
N LEU A 87 -24.96 -4.93 7.92
CA LEU A 87 -25.84 -6.02 8.32
C LEU A 87 -26.66 -6.53 7.13
N PRO A 88 -26.96 -7.84 7.07
CA PRO A 88 -27.87 -8.40 6.06
C PRO A 88 -29.36 -8.18 6.41
N TYR A 89 -29.65 -7.50 7.52
CA TYR A 89 -31.01 -7.19 7.98
C TYR A 89 -31.06 -5.79 8.61
N ARG A 90 -32.28 -5.27 8.76
CA ARG A 90 -32.59 -3.97 9.37
C ARG A 90 -32.87 -4.14 10.88
N PRO A 91 -31.99 -3.69 11.78
CA PRO A 91 -32.22 -3.80 13.23
C PRO A 91 -33.27 -2.79 13.73
N VAL A 92 -33.63 -2.87 15.01
CA VAL A 92 -34.40 -1.79 15.65
C VAL A 92 -33.47 -0.62 15.90
N CYS A 93 -33.85 0.58 15.44
CA CYS A 93 -33.04 1.78 15.55
C CYS A 93 -32.82 2.17 17.03
N PRO A 94 -31.56 2.26 17.50
CA PRO A 94 -31.28 2.69 18.86
C PRO A 94 -31.68 4.14 19.16
N LEU A 95 -31.82 4.99 18.14
CA LEU A 95 -32.24 6.38 18.28
C LEU A 95 -33.75 6.53 18.47
N CYS A 96 -34.57 5.85 17.66
CA CYS A 96 -36.01 6.12 17.58
C CYS A 96 -36.92 4.91 17.90
N GLY A 97 -36.35 3.73 18.13
CA GLY A 97 -37.10 2.51 18.47
C GLY A 97 -37.88 1.86 17.32
N ARG A 98 -37.68 2.32 16.08
CA ARG A 98 -38.35 1.80 14.87
C ARG A 98 -37.36 1.13 13.92
N VAL A 99 -37.88 0.32 12.99
CA VAL A 99 -37.09 -0.22 11.87
C VAL A 99 -37.20 0.75 10.70
N HIS A 100 -36.08 1.08 10.07
CA HIS A 100 -36.01 1.98 8.91
C HIS A 100 -36.03 1.17 7.63
N GLU A 101 -37.20 1.02 6.99
CA GLU A 101 -37.37 0.24 5.75
C GLU A 101 -36.53 0.78 4.59
N GLU A 102 -36.25 2.08 4.61
CA GLU A 102 -35.43 2.79 3.64
C GLU A 102 -33.91 2.60 3.84
N ALA A 103 -33.48 2.10 4.99
CA ALA A 103 -32.06 1.91 5.26
C ALA A 103 -31.48 0.77 4.43
N LEU A 104 -30.24 0.92 3.98
CA LEU A 104 -29.54 -0.08 3.18
C LEU A 104 -29.00 -1.22 4.05
N VAL A 105 -29.27 -2.45 3.62
CA VAL A 105 -28.58 -3.66 4.10
C VAL A 105 -27.45 -4.07 3.15
N GLU A 106 -26.67 -5.08 3.51
CA GLU A 106 -25.46 -5.51 2.80
C GLU A 106 -25.69 -5.70 1.29
N GLU A 107 -26.74 -6.41 0.90
CA GLU A 107 -27.02 -6.69 -0.51
C GLU A 107 -27.36 -5.43 -1.32
N GLU A 108 -28.10 -4.50 -0.72
CA GLU A 108 -28.59 -3.27 -1.34
C GLU A 108 -27.47 -2.24 -1.47
N GLU A 109 -26.67 -2.07 -0.43
CA GLU A 109 -25.48 -1.22 -0.48
C GLU A 109 -24.46 -1.76 -1.50
N ALA A 110 -24.28 -3.08 -1.58
CA ALA A 110 -23.40 -3.70 -2.56
C ALA A 110 -23.81 -3.39 -4.01
N VAL A 111 -25.07 -3.04 -4.30
CA VAL A 111 -25.48 -2.60 -5.65
C VAL A 111 -24.77 -1.31 -6.05
N TYR A 112 -24.65 -0.35 -5.15
CA TYR A 112 -23.93 0.91 -5.42
C TYR A 112 -22.46 0.65 -5.69
N TRP A 113 -21.81 -0.14 -4.84
CA TRP A 113 -20.39 -0.48 -4.98
C TRP A 113 -20.09 -1.24 -6.28
N ARG A 114 -20.97 -2.16 -6.70
CA ARG A 114 -20.83 -2.86 -7.99
C ARG A 114 -20.95 -1.92 -9.19
N ARG A 115 -21.71 -0.84 -9.06
CA ARG A 115 -21.84 0.22 -10.08
C ARG A 115 -20.71 1.25 -10.01
N GLY A 116 -19.86 1.21 -9.00
CA GLY A 116 -18.85 2.24 -8.75
C GLY A 116 -19.45 3.56 -8.27
N GLU A 117 -20.65 3.52 -7.71
CA GLU A 117 -21.37 4.68 -7.22
C GLU A 117 -21.10 4.89 -5.72
N ARG A 118 -21.11 6.16 -5.29
CA ARG A 118 -21.13 6.48 -3.86
C ARG A 118 -22.54 6.34 -3.32
N LEU A 119 -22.64 6.02 -2.04
CA LEU A 119 -23.92 6.03 -1.34
C LEU A 119 -24.50 7.45 -1.32
N PRO A 120 -25.82 7.60 -1.53
CA PRO A 120 -26.46 8.91 -1.46
C PRO A 120 -26.34 9.49 -0.04
N SER A 121 -26.10 10.80 0.05
CA SER A 121 -26.05 11.52 1.33
C SER A 121 -27.37 11.41 2.09
N GLY A 122 -27.29 11.27 3.41
CA GLY A 122 -28.42 11.12 4.32
C GLY A 122 -29.07 9.74 4.36
N VAL A 123 -28.70 8.83 3.46
CA VAL A 123 -29.20 7.45 3.49
C VAL A 123 -28.64 6.73 4.72
N LEU A 124 -29.49 5.99 5.41
CA LEU A 124 -29.10 5.16 6.53
C LEU A 124 -28.57 3.81 6.04
N VAL A 125 -27.53 3.31 6.69
CA VAL A 125 -26.94 2.00 6.46
C VAL A 125 -27.04 1.20 7.74
N ALA A 126 -27.57 -0.02 7.68
CA ALA A 126 -27.62 -0.93 8.80
C ALA A 126 -26.22 -1.49 9.06
N VAL A 127 -25.65 -1.21 10.23
CA VAL A 127 -24.27 -1.57 10.56
C VAL A 127 -24.16 -2.26 11.91
N ARG A 128 -23.08 -3.03 12.07
CA ARG A 128 -22.63 -3.55 13.35
C ARG A 128 -21.17 -3.22 13.62
N SER A 129 -20.84 -3.09 14.90
CA SER A 129 -19.46 -2.98 15.38
C SER A 129 -19.04 -4.25 16.14
N GLU A 130 -17.74 -4.49 16.27
CA GLU A 130 -17.24 -5.67 17.01
C GLU A 130 -17.53 -5.59 18.52
N VAL A 131 -17.82 -4.40 19.05
CA VAL A 131 -18.26 -4.20 20.44
C VAL A 131 -19.74 -4.56 20.68
N GLY A 132 -20.44 -5.08 19.66
CA GLY A 132 -21.79 -5.62 19.77
C GLY A 132 -22.91 -4.59 19.60
N TRP A 133 -22.59 -3.38 19.16
CA TRP A 133 -23.62 -2.41 18.75
C TRP A 133 -24.15 -2.74 17.36
N GLU A 134 -25.47 -2.77 17.22
CA GLU A 134 -26.19 -2.81 15.95
C GLU A 134 -27.13 -1.62 15.85
N GLY A 135 -27.21 -1.01 14.67
CA GLY A 135 -28.07 0.13 14.45
C GLY A 135 -27.91 0.67 13.04
N TYR A 136 -28.24 1.95 12.88
CA TYR A 136 -28.13 2.65 11.61
C TYR A 136 -27.10 3.76 11.74
N LEU A 137 -26.35 4.03 10.67
CA LEU A 137 -25.53 5.23 10.55
C LEU A 137 -25.77 5.87 9.19
N GLU A 138 -25.70 7.20 9.15
CA GLU A 138 -25.77 7.97 7.91
C GLU A 138 -24.57 7.63 7.02
N ALA A 139 -24.81 7.47 5.71
CA ALA A 139 -23.77 7.16 4.74
C ALA A 139 -22.61 8.18 4.75
N ASP A 140 -22.88 9.43 5.11
CA ASP A 140 -21.92 10.53 5.18
C ASP A 140 -20.79 10.31 6.20
N VAL A 141 -21.03 9.48 7.21
CA VAL A 141 -20.03 9.17 8.24
C VAL A 141 -19.32 7.83 8.00
N LEU A 142 -19.61 7.17 6.87
CA LEU A 142 -19.09 5.84 6.51
C LEU A 142 -18.23 5.93 5.25
N LEU A 143 -16.95 5.59 5.40
CA LEU A 143 -16.02 5.51 4.26
C LEU A 143 -15.57 4.07 4.02
N PRO A 144 -15.48 3.60 2.76
CA PRO A 144 -15.04 2.24 2.48
C PRO A 144 -13.59 2.04 2.91
N LEU A 145 -13.29 0.90 3.53
CA LEU A 145 -11.96 0.55 4.03
C LEU A 145 -11.51 -0.80 3.48
N ALA A 146 -10.29 -0.83 2.94
CA ALA A 146 -9.58 -2.05 2.57
C ALA A 146 -8.55 -2.43 3.63
N LYS A 147 -8.58 -3.70 4.06
CA LYS A 147 -7.53 -4.31 4.90
C LYS A 147 -6.52 -5.12 4.09
N ALA A 148 -6.87 -5.47 2.86
CA ALA A 148 -6.05 -6.19 1.92
C ALA A 148 -6.18 -5.59 0.51
N ILE A 149 -5.20 -5.85 -0.36
CA ILE A 149 -5.18 -5.28 -1.72
C ILE A 149 -6.33 -5.83 -2.56
N GLU A 150 -6.67 -7.09 -2.36
CA GLU A 150 -7.72 -7.82 -3.07
C GLU A 150 -9.10 -7.23 -2.84
N GLU A 151 -9.30 -6.49 -1.74
CA GLU A 151 -10.56 -5.83 -1.41
C GLU A 151 -10.81 -4.57 -2.26
N LEU A 152 -9.77 -3.99 -2.87
CA LEU A 152 -9.86 -2.72 -3.62
C LEU A 152 -10.69 -2.84 -4.91
N ASP A 153 -10.67 -4.01 -5.53
CA ASP A 153 -11.49 -4.32 -6.72
C ASP A 153 -12.86 -4.92 -6.35
N GLY A 154 -13.06 -5.24 -5.07
CA GLY A 154 -14.23 -5.92 -4.52
C GLY A 154 -15.15 -5.03 -3.68
N LEU A 155 -16.15 -5.67 -3.07
CA LEU A 155 -16.99 -4.99 -2.08
C LEU A 155 -16.15 -4.67 -0.83
N PRO A 156 -16.37 -3.50 -0.19
CA PRO A 156 -15.64 -3.18 1.02
C PRO A 156 -16.07 -4.12 2.14
N GLY A 157 -15.10 -4.80 2.77
CA GLY A 157 -15.38 -5.64 3.94
C GLY A 157 -15.82 -4.79 5.13
N TYR A 158 -15.26 -3.58 5.26
CA TYR A 158 -15.52 -2.67 6.37
C TYR A 158 -15.82 -1.25 5.90
N ARG A 159 -16.62 -0.55 6.70
CA ARG A 159 -16.84 0.89 6.61
C ARG A 159 -16.12 1.50 7.81
N LEU A 160 -15.26 2.47 7.56
CA LEU A 160 -14.65 3.28 8.58
C LEU A 160 -15.66 4.34 9.04
N PHE A 161 -15.94 4.34 10.33
CA PHE A 161 -16.63 5.46 10.97
C PHE A 161 -15.71 6.69 11.01
N LEU A 162 -15.98 7.68 10.15
CA LEU A 162 -15.18 8.90 10.03
C LEU A 162 -16.06 10.16 9.89
N PRO A 163 -16.85 10.51 10.92
CA PRO A 163 -17.70 11.70 10.90
C PRO A 163 -16.85 12.99 10.84
N ALA A 164 -17.20 13.90 9.94
CA ALA A 164 -16.72 15.29 10.00
C ALA A 164 -17.40 16.05 11.16
N THR A 165 -18.69 15.77 11.34
CA THR A 165 -19.56 16.19 12.44
C THR A 165 -20.43 15.01 12.84
N LEU A 166 -20.85 14.92 14.10
CA LEU A 166 -21.78 13.88 14.51
C LEU A 166 -23.18 14.19 13.95
N THR A 167 -23.69 13.23 13.20
CA THR A 167 -25.08 13.13 12.77
C THR A 167 -25.93 12.47 13.87
N PRO A 168 -27.27 12.57 13.83
CA PRO A 168 -28.12 12.07 14.92
C PRO A 168 -27.89 10.59 15.29
N HIS A 169 -27.68 9.70 14.31
CA HIS A 169 -27.39 8.30 14.64
C HIS A 169 -25.93 8.09 15.09
N ALA A 170 -25.00 8.86 14.52
CA ALA A 170 -23.60 8.85 14.95
C ALA A 170 -23.44 9.29 16.41
N GLU A 171 -24.23 10.26 16.89
CA GLU A 171 -24.25 10.66 18.31
C GLU A 171 -24.63 9.49 19.22
N VAL A 172 -25.69 8.74 18.85
CA VAL A 172 -26.11 7.55 19.61
C VAL A 172 -25.04 6.47 19.59
N TYR A 173 -24.35 6.29 18.46
CA TYR A 173 -23.26 5.33 18.35
C TYR A 173 -22.05 5.70 19.23
N VAL A 174 -21.66 6.97 19.23
CA VAL A 174 -20.61 7.49 20.12
C VAL A 174 -21.00 7.31 21.59
N ALA A 175 -22.23 7.67 21.97
CA ALA A 175 -22.71 7.49 23.35
C ALA A 175 -22.68 6.00 23.79
N HIS A 176 -22.92 5.06 22.87
CA HIS A 176 -22.73 3.64 23.16
C HIS A 176 -21.27 3.29 23.45
N GLY A 177 -20.33 3.80 22.64
CA GLY A 177 -18.90 3.64 22.87
C GLY A 177 -18.43 4.25 24.19
N GLU A 178 -19.03 5.35 24.62
CA GLU A 178 -18.78 5.95 25.94
C GLU A 178 -19.27 5.06 27.08
N LYS A 179 -20.49 4.52 26.96
CA LYS A 179 -21.05 3.56 27.92
C LYS A 179 -20.23 2.27 28.02
N ALA A 180 -19.55 1.88 26.93
CA ALA A 180 -18.63 0.74 26.89
C ALA A 180 -17.19 1.12 27.31
N SER A 181 -16.95 2.32 27.87
CA SER A 181 -15.65 2.82 28.31
C SER A 181 -14.56 2.82 27.22
N LEU A 182 -14.93 2.88 25.94
CA LEU A 182 -13.96 2.89 24.84
C LEU A 182 -13.11 4.16 24.85
N HIS A 183 -13.73 5.29 25.18
CA HIS A 183 -13.08 6.60 25.32
C HIS A 183 -11.96 6.62 26.39
N GLU A 184 -11.96 5.69 27.35
CA GLU A 184 -10.94 5.61 28.40
C GLU A 184 -9.69 4.82 27.97
N ARG A 185 -9.73 4.16 26.80
CA ARG A 185 -8.61 3.37 26.29
C ARG A 185 -7.36 4.25 26.10
N PRO A 186 -6.15 3.74 26.38
CA PRO A 186 -4.91 4.53 26.29
C PRO A 186 -4.70 5.25 24.95
N THR A 187 -5.14 4.65 23.85
CA THR A 187 -5.04 5.17 22.48
C THR A 187 -6.05 6.28 22.15
N LEU A 188 -7.13 6.41 22.94
CA LEU A 188 -8.23 7.36 22.71
C LEU A 188 -8.31 8.45 23.77
N LYS A 189 -7.96 8.14 25.03
CA LYS A 189 -8.09 9.04 26.19
C LYS A 189 -7.40 10.39 26.03
N GLY A 190 -6.33 10.46 25.25
CA GLY A 190 -5.58 11.69 25.00
C GLY A 190 -6.17 12.62 23.93
N ARG A 191 -7.26 12.22 23.25
CA ARG A 191 -7.86 13.02 22.18
C ARG A 191 -8.89 14.01 22.74
N THR A 192 -8.98 15.19 22.16
CA THR A 192 -10.01 16.19 22.51
C THR A 192 -11.42 15.65 22.28
N GLU A 193 -11.64 15.02 21.14
CA GLU A 193 -12.82 14.20 20.85
C GLU A 193 -12.33 12.77 20.60
N TRP A 194 -12.65 11.86 21.52
CA TRP A 194 -12.09 10.49 21.53
C TRP A 194 -12.43 9.71 20.25
N TRP A 195 -13.60 9.95 19.68
CA TRP A 195 -14.11 9.35 18.45
C TRP A 195 -13.58 10.02 17.18
N ARG A 196 -12.97 11.22 17.25
CA ARG A 196 -12.49 11.92 16.05
C ARG A 196 -11.14 11.35 15.62
N LEU A 197 -11.05 10.93 14.36
CA LEU A 197 -9.79 10.60 13.69
C LEU A 197 -9.34 11.76 12.82
N SER A 198 -8.03 11.85 12.55
CA SER A 198 -7.51 12.82 11.58
C SER A 198 -8.16 12.61 10.21
N PRO A 199 -8.46 13.68 9.46
CA PRO A 199 -8.99 13.56 8.10
C PRO A 199 -8.16 12.61 7.24
N GLN A 200 -8.83 11.71 6.54
CA GLN A 200 -8.20 10.74 5.65
C GLN A 200 -8.57 11.06 4.20
N ARG A 201 -7.62 10.87 3.29
CA ARG A 201 -7.87 10.86 1.85
C ARG A 201 -7.52 9.48 1.31
N ALA A 202 -8.29 8.98 0.36
CA ALA A 202 -7.97 7.74 -0.31
C ALA A 202 -6.68 7.90 -1.15
N PRO A 203 -5.74 6.94 -1.10
CA PRO A 203 -4.58 6.95 -1.99
C PRO A 203 -4.97 6.60 -3.42
N SER A 204 -4.19 7.06 -4.39
CA SER A 204 -4.42 6.73 -5.81
C SER A 204 -3.93 5.30 -6.10
N VAL A 205 -2.77 4.90 -5.56
CA VAL A 205 -2.23 3.53 -5.67
C VAL A 205 -1.98 2.94 -4.29
N VAL A 206 -2.24 1.65 -4.13
CA VAL A 206 -2.02 0.91 -2.88
C VAL A 206 -0.92 -0.13 -3.06
N LEU A 207 0.02 -0.12 -2.14
CA LEU A 207 1.18 -1.02 -2.06
C LEU A 207 1.11 -1.87 -0.78
N PRO A 208 1.58 -3.11 -0.80
CA PRO A 208 1.58 -3.95 0.39
C PRO A 208 2.76 -3.60 1.30
N ALA A 209 2.55 -3.63 2.63
CA ALA A 209 3.68 -3.53 3.57
C ALA A 209 4.59 -4.77 3.51
N GLY A 210 4.06 -5.93 3.11
CA GLY A 210 4.86 -7.15 2.95
C GLY A 210 4.47 -7.98 1.73
N VAL A 211 5.47 -8.57 1.07
CA VAL A 211 5.33 -9.38 -0.16
C VAL A 211 5.91 -10.77 0.04
N ASP A 212 5.13 -11.82 -0.23
CA ASP A 212 5.61 -13.22 -0.19
C ASP A 212 6.09 -13.70 -1.57
N LYS A 213 5.18 -13.85 -2.53
CA LYS A 213 5.52 -14.41 -3.87
C LYS A 213 5.23 -13.48 -5.03
N ARG A 214 4.34 -12.51 -4.86
CA ARG A 214 3.85 -11.67 -5.95
C ARG A 214 3.78 -10.22 -5.48
N TYR A 215 4.40 -9.34 -6.25
CA TYR A 215 4.22 -7.90 -6.12
C TYR A 215 2.91 -7.52 -6.78
N VAL A 216 1.85 -7.45 -5.97
CA VAL A 216 0.53 -6.99 -6.40
C VAL A 216 0.41 -5.55 -5.94
N PHE A 217 0.29 -4.62 -6.88
CA PHE A 217 -0.03 -3.23 -6.63
C PHE A 217 -1.39 -2.95 -7.25
N ALA A 218 -2.20 -2.11 -6.61
CA ALA A 218 -3.57 -1.87 -7.06
C ALA A 218 -3.83 -0.38 -7.25
N PHE A 219 -4.52 -0.07 -8.35
CA PHE A 219 -5.03 1.26 -8.61
C PHE A 219 -6.38 1.43 -7.93
N ASN A 220 -6.47 2.36 -6.97
CA ASN A 220 -7.60 2.52 -6.06
C ASN A 220 -8.74 3.36 -6.69
N LYS A 221 -9.32 2.84 -7.78
CA LYS A 221 -10.37 3.52 -8.55
C LYS A 221 -11.61 3.86 -7.73
N ARG A 222 -11.90 3.05 -6.70
CA ARG A 222 -13.09 3.21 -5.84
C ARG A 222 -12.88 4.14 -4.66
N GLY A 223 -11.66 4.65 -4.46
CA GLY A 223 -11.36 5.60 -3.40
C GLY A 223 -11.48 5.00 -1.99
N TYR A 224 -11.04 3.76 -1.79
CA TYR A 224 -11.05 3.11 -0.49
C TYR A 224 -9.96 3.69 0.40
N LEU A 225 -10.26 3.87 1.69
CA LEU A 225 -9.24 4.06 2.71
C LEU A 225 -8.50 2.73 2.96
N ILE A 226 -7.35 2.80 3.61
CA ILE A 226 -6.48 1.63 3.78
C ILE A 226 -6.03 1.44 5.23
N ASP A 227 -6.02 0.18 5.67
CA ASP A 227 -5.47 -0.24 6.95
C ASP A 227 -3.94 -0.11 7.01
N LYS A 228 -3.40 -0.05 8.23
CA LYS A 228 -1.98 0.02 8.58
C LYS A 228 -1.05 -1.00 7.94
N ARG A 229 -1.58 -2.11 7.39
CA ARG A 229 -0.84 -3.16 6.67
C ARG A 229 -0.60 -2.84 5.18
N LEU A 230 -1.16 -1.72 4.72
CA LEU A 230 -1.03 -1.22 3.35
C LEU A 230 -0.39 0.16 3.37
N TYR A 231 0.26 0.53 2.27
CA TYR A 231 0.81 1.86 2.05
C TYR A 231 0.11 2.51 0.86
N GLY A 232 -0.20 3.80 1.02
CA GLY A 232 -0.86 4.61 0.02
C GLY A 232 0.16 5.49 -0.71
N VAL A 233 0.02 5.58 -2.03
CA VAL A 233 0.79 6.47 -2.88
C VAL A 233 -0.10 7.61 -3.34
N TYR A 234 0.44 8.81 -3.22
CA TYR A 234 -0.24 10.07 -3.47
C TYR A 234 0.59 10.85 -4.50
N PRO A 235 0.20 10.85 -5.78
CA PRO A 235 0.93 11.60 -6.81
C PRO A 235 1.06 13.07 -6.43
N LYS A 236 2.21 13.65 -6.76
CA LYS A 236 2.42 15.10 -6.67
C LYS A 236 1.63 15.79 -7.78
N GLU A 237 1.47 17.10 -7.63
CA GLU A 237 0.82 17.94 -8.64
C GLU A 237 1.46 17.75 -10.02
N GLY A 238 0.63 17.60 -11.05
CA GLY A 238 1.06 17.38 -12.43
C GLY A 238 1.42 15.93 -12.80
N VAL A 239 1.45 14.98 -11.86
CA VAL A 239 1.73 13.57 -12.13
C VAL A 239 0.43 12.81 -12.36
N SER A 240 0.26 12.20 -13.55
CA SER A 240 -0.90 11.34 -13.86
C SER A 240 -0.89 10.08 -12.99
N GLU A 241 -2.05 9.77 -12.41
CA GLU A 241 -2.26 8.59 -11.57
C GLU A 241 -2.06 7.29 -12.35
N GLU A 242 -2.59 7.22 -13.57
CA GLU A 242 -2.49 6.06 -14.46
C GLU A 242 -1.06 5.79 -14.88
N ARG A 243 -0.31 6.85 -15.21
CA ARG A 243 1.10 6.74 -15.60
C ARG A 243 1.99 6.38 -14.42
N LEU A 244 1.70 6.95 -13.25
CA LEU A 244 2.40 6.57 -12.01
C LEU A 244 2.14 5.10 -11.67
N PHE A 245 0.90 4.64 -11.79
CA PHE A 245 0.56 3.23 -11.60
C PHE A 245 1.30 2.33 -12.60
N ALA A 246 1.34 2.69 -13.89
CA ALA A 246 2.09 1.94 -14.91
C ALA A 246 3.59 1.86 -14.60
N ALA A 247 4.17 2.93 -14.04
CA ALA A 247 5.57 2.95 -13.64
C ALA A 247 5.83 2.04 -12.42
N LEU A 248 4.96 2.09 -11.41
CA LEU A 248 5.00 1.23 -10.23
C LEU A 248 4.80 -0.24 -10.59
N ASP A 249 3.89 -0.54 -11.53
CA ASP A 249 3.59 -1.92 -11.92
C ASP A 249 4.63 -2.54 -12.87
N SER A 250 5.65 -1.77 -13.27
CA SER A 250 6.74 -2.28 -14.10
C SER A 250 7.55 -3.40 -13.43
N ASP A 251 7.97 -4.39 -14.23
CA ASP A 251 8.86 -5.46 -13.76
C ASP A 251 10.19 -4.90 -13.26
N PHE A 252 10.65 -3.78 -13.82
CA PHE A 252 11.85 -3.08 -13.35
C PHE A 252 11.69 -2.52 -11.94
N PHE A 253 10.60 -1.80 -11.64
CA PHE A 253 10.39 -1.28 -10.28
C PHE A 253 10.27 -2.44 -9.27
N LYS A 254 9.53 -3.50 -9.60
CA LYS A 254 9.42 -4.70 -8.76
C LYS A 254 10.79 -5.37 -8.54
N LEU A 255 11.62 -5.48 -9.57
CA LEU A 255 13.01 -5.96 -9.46
C LEU A 255 13.84 -5.08 -8.55
N HIS A 256 13.75 -3.75 -8.71
CA HIS A 256 14.44 -2.81 -7.86
C HIS A 256 14.05 -2.96 -6.38
N MET A 257 12.75 -3.13 -6.10
CA MET A 257 12.25 -3.37 -4.75
C MET A 257 12.78 -4.70 -4.18
N GLU A 258 12.79 -5.79 -4.97
CA GLU A 258 13.32 -7.09 -4.55
C GLU A 258 14.82 -7.04 -4.21
N ILE A 259 15.60 -6.26 -4.96
CA ILE A 259 17.02 -6.04 -4.70
C ILE A 259 17.21 -5.23 -3.42
N SER A 260 16.36 -4.22 -3.20
CA SER A 260 16.50 -3.24 -2.11
C SER A 260 15.90 -3.69 -0.78
N VAL A 261 15.01 -4.68 -0.80
CA VAL A 261 14.31 -5.15 0.38
C VAL A 261 15.26 -5.82 1.37
N ARG A 262 15.00 -5.57 2.66
CA ARG A 262 15.66 -6.27 3.76
C ARG A 262 15.06 -7.67 3.82
N LYS A 263 15.89 -8.73 3.79
CA LYS A 263 15.40 -10.08 4.12
C LYS A 263 14.99 -10.03 5.60
N GLY A 264 13.70 -10.22 5.91
CA GLY A 264 13.18 -10.24 7.28
C GLY A 264 13.75 -11.38 8.13
N LEU A 265 13.23 -11.55 9.35
CA LEU A 265 13.68 -12.52 10.38
C LEU A 265 13.44 -14.01 10.03
N GLY A 266 13.82 -14.46 8.83
CA GLY A 266 13.87 -15.87 8.42
C GLY A 266 12.63 -16.44 7.72
N GLY A 267 11.56 -15.64 7.52
CA GLY A 267 10.28 -16.11 6.97
C GLY A 267 10.11 -15.99 5.45
N GLY A 268 11.04 -15.37 4.72
CA GLY A 268 10.95 -15.23 3.25
C GLY A 268 9.98 -14.15 2.76
N LEU A 269 9.30 -13.47 3.69
CA LEU A 269 8.53 -12.26 3.41
C LEU A 269 9.49 -11.09 3.17
N ALA A 270 9.31 -10.39 2.05
CA ALA A 270 9.84 -9.05 1.86
C ALA A 270 9.03 -8.08 2.72
N ASP A 271 9.66 -7.45 3.69
CA ASP A 271 9.01 -6.43 4.53
C ASP A 271 9.53 -5.05 4.12
N PHE A 272 8.61 -4.18 3.73
CA PHE A 272 8.90 -2.85 3.24
C PHE A 272 8.49 -1.83 4.28
N THR A 273 9.28 -0.78 4.46
CA THR A 273 8.82 0.45 5.10
C THR A 273 8.40 1.48 4.04
N VAL A 274 7.75 2.56 4.48
CA VAL A 274 7.48 3.73 3.63
C VAL A 274 8.76 4.25 2.98
N TYR A 275 9.89 4.26 3.71
CA TYR A 275 11.17 4.72 3.20
C TYR A 275 11.68 3.85 2.05
N GLU A 276 11.58 2.52 2.16
CA GLU A 276 12.00 1.63 1.07
C GLU A 276 11.25 1.92 -0.23
N TYR A 277 9.93 2.11 -0.17
CA TYR A 277 9.15 2.46 -1.35
C TYR A 277 9.48 3.86 -1.87
N ALA A 278 9.60 4.84 -0.99
CA ALA A 278 9.91 6.22 -1.35
C ALA A 278 11.25 6.32 -2.13
N MET A 279 12.23 5.49 -1.77
CA MET A 279 13.53 5.45 -2.44
C MET A 279 13.55 4.58 -3.70
N GLY A 280 12.47 3.88 -4.02
CA GLY A 280 12.39 2.97 -5.15
C GLY A 280 12.55 3.69 -6.49
N LEU A 281 13.40 3.15 -7.38
CA LEU A 281 13.60 3.67 -8.74
C LEU A 281 12.57 3.08 -9.72
N LEU A 282 11.84 3.97 -10.38
CA LEU A 282 10.83 3.65 -11.39
C LEU A 282 11.09 4.43 -12.69
N PRO A 283 10.57 3.96 -13.84
CA PRO A 283 10.48 4.78 -15.04
C PRO A 283 9.75 6.09 -14.74
N LYS A 284 10.26 7.20 -15.29
CA LYS A 284 9.58 8.49 -15.23
C LYS A 284 8.13 8.37 -15.75
N PRO A 285 7.10 8.67 -14.93
CA PRO A 285 5.70 8.51 -15.34
C PRO A 285 5.37 9.23 -16.65
N GLU A 286 5.95 10.41 -16.90
CA GLU A 286 5.73 11.20 -18.12
C GLU A 286 6.15 10.48 -19.41
N LEU A 287 7.03 9.48 -19.32
CA LEU A 287 7.48 8.66 -20.46
C LEU A 287 6.52 7.51 -20.79
N LEU A 288 5.55 7.24 -19.91
CA LEU A 288 4.58 6.16 -20.09
C LEU A 288 3.29 6.73 -20.72
N GLY A 289 2.75 6.04 -21.72
CA GLY A 289 1.58 6.48 -22.50
C GLY A 289 0.67 5.30 -22.89
N GLU A 290 -0.43 5.60 -23.59
CA GLU A 290 -1.54 4.65 -23.84
C GLU A 290 -1.21 3.45 -24.75
N GLY A 291 0.01 3.36 -25.31
CA GLY A 291 0.40 2.28 -26.22
C GLY A 291 1.82 1.73 -26.09
N GLY A 292 2.64 2.27 -25.17
CA GLY A 292 4.05 1.90 -24.99
C GLY A 292 4.33 1.32 -23.60
N GLY A 293 5.09 0.22 -23.55
CA GLY A 293 5.48 -0.42 -22.30
C GLY A 293 6.64 0.29 -21.60
N TRP A 294 6.85 0.00 -20.30
CA TRP A 294 7.97 0.56 -19.54
C TRP A 294 9.34 0.25 -20.18
N ALA A 295 9.49 -0.93 -20.79
CA ALA A 295 10.73 -1.34 -21.43
C ALA A 295 11.07 -0.46 -22.65
N GLU A 296 10.08 -0.17 -23.49
CA GLU A 296 10.22 0.73 -24.64
C GLU A 296 10.59 2.14 -24.18
N ALA A 297 9.92 2.66 -23.15
CA ALA A 297 10.24 3.96 -22.57
C ALA A 297 11.71 4.04 -22.15
N LEU A 298 12.26 2.96 -21.59
CA LEU A 298 13.66 2.86 -21.19
C LEU A 298 14.63 2.51 -22.35
N GLY A 299 14.16 2.30 -23.58
CA GLY A 299 14.99 1.92 -24.73
C GLY A 299 15.47 0.47 -24.71
N LEU A 300 14.71 -0.40 -24.07
CA LEU A 300 14.98 -1.83 -23.98
C LEU A 300 14.27 -2.60 -25.11
N SER A 301 14.92 -3.65 -25.57
CA SER A 301 14.34 -4.67 -26.45
C SER A 301 13.44 -5.62 -25.67
N LYS A 302 12.55 -6.34 -26.37
CA LYS A 302 11.70 -7.39 -25.76
C LYS A 302 12.51 -8.46 -25.02
N ARG A 303 13.68 -8.84 -25.55
CA ARG A 303 14.57 -9.81 -24.90
C ARG A 303 15.12 -9.29 -23.57
N GLU A 304 15.41 -8.00 -23.48
CA GLU A 304 15.87 -7.38 -22.24
C GLU A 304 14.75 -7.26 -21.22
N GLU A 305 13.53 -6.92 -21.66
CA GLU A 305 12.32 -6.93 -20.84
C GLU A 305 12.05 -8.32 -20.24
N GLU A 306 12.08 -9.37 -21.06
CA GLU A 306 11.96 -10.77 -20.62
C GLU A 306 13.08 -11.14 -19.63
N GLY A 307 14.29 -10.65 -19.86
CA GLY A 307 15.42 -10.83 -18.94
C GLY A 307 15.20 -10.20 -17.57
N VAL A 308 14.60 -9.01 -17.51
CA VAL A 308 14.24 -8.34 -16.24
C VAL A 308 13.19 -9.18 -15.49
N ARG A 309 12.16 -9.64 -16.19
CA ARG A 309 11.12 -10.50 -15.59
C ARG A 309 11.68 -11.80 -15.05
N ALA A 310 12.49 -12.50 -15.85
CA ALA A 310 13.13 -13.75 -15.42
C ALA A 310 14.03 -13.55 -14.20
N ALA A 311 14.76 -12.43 -14.12
CA ALA A 311 15.60 -12.12 -12.98
C ALA A 311 14.79 -11.82 -11.72
N LEU A 312 13.68 -11.08 -11.84
CA LEU A 312 12.73 -10.85 -10.73
C LEU A 312 12.19 -12.18 -10.19
N GLU A 313 11.69 -13.06 -11.07
CA GLU A 313 11.16 -14.37 -10.70
C GLU A 313 12.20 -15.25 -10.00
N ALA A 314 13.45 -15.23 -10.48
CA ALA A 314 14.55 -15.97 -9.89
C ALA A 314 14.85 -15.50 -8.46
N LEU A 315 14.94 -14.18 -8.24
CA LEU A 315 15.21 -13.62 -6.90
C LEU A 315 14.07 -13.90 -5.91
N ILE A 316 12.81 -13.75 -6.33
CA ILE A 316 11.65 -14.11 -5.50
C ILE A 316 11.72 -15.60 -5.12
N THR A 317 11.98 -16.46 -6.10
CA THR A 317 12.09 -17.91 -5.89
C THR A 317 13.20 -18.25 -4.90
N GLU A 318 14.38 -17.63 -5.04
CA GLU A 318 15.49 -17.80 -4.11
C GLU A 318 15.09 -17.40 -2.68
N ARG A 319 14.52 -16.20 -2.51
CA ARG A 319 14.09 -15.69 -1.20
C ARG A 319 13.13 -16.65 -0.50
N VAL A 320 12.09 -17.10 -1.21
CA VAL A 320 11.07 -18.01 -0.67
C VAL A 320 11.66 -19.39 -0.35
N LYS A 321 12.58 -19.91 -1.18
CA LYS A 321 13.26 -21.19 -0.92
C LYS A 321 14.18 -21.13 0.29
N THR A 322 14.99 -20.08 0.43
CA THR A 322 15.91 -19.90 1.58
C THR A 322 15.14 -19.85 2.90
N ALA A 323 13.95 -19.24 2.92
CA ALA A 323 13.12 -19.21 4.11
C ALA A 323 12.60 -20.59 4.52
N ARG A 324 12.14 -21.39 3.55
CA ARG A 324 11.66 -22.76 3.80
C ARG A 324 12.77 -23.65 4.36
N SER A 325 13.99 -23.53 3.85
CA SER A 325 15.13 -24.33 4.35
C SER A 325 15.57 -23.92 5.75
N LEU A 326 15.47 -22.64 6.11
CA LEU A 326 15.72 -22.15 7.47
C LEU A 326 14.64 -22.57 8.45
N ALA A 327 13.37 -22.59 8.03
CA ALA A 327 12.25 -23.06 8.84
C ALA A 327 12.33 -24.58 9.12
N ALA A 328 12.79 -25.37 8.15
CA ALA A 328 12.94 -26.83 8.31
C ALA A 328 14.13 -27.25 9.21
N ARG A 329 15.00 -26.31 9.60
CA ARG A 329 16.16 -26.55 10.47
C ARG A 329 15.93 -26.11 11.92
N ARG A 330 14.72 -25.62 12.25
CA ARG A 330 14.28 -25.26 13.59
C ARG A 330 13.25 -26.27 14.08
#